data_AF-A0A7J3TND6-F1
#
_entry.id   AF-A0A7J3TND6-F1
#
_cell.length_a   1.000
_cell.length_b   1.000
_cell.length_c   1.000
_cell.angle_alpha   90.00
_cell.angle_beta   90.00
_cell.angle_gamma   90.00
#
_symmetry.space_group_name_H-M   'P 1'
#
loop_
_entity.id
_entity.type
_entity.pdbx_description
1 polymer ?
#
loop_
_entity_poly.entity_id
_entity_poly.type
_entity_poly.pdbx_seq_one_letter_code
_entity_poly.pdbx_strand_id
1 'polypeptide(L)'
;MKMDRKKLAILMALAVSLPVLTGCIEKVKEVSGFSMDTINNIKSERTEDAVPYVVSKENPFYAVIATPAALYYDENGQHIEPLLVKDFENPSKPVERFMELYPVAYREIRGGSPENVSIELSKIWKKSDAALLIEDSFHGYELGIAAAPIASYLNIPIFVTSNTDNVRGILKKLGVKYTFICGNLEGHGMTWRFDSIDEINDFMIDLLKDRFEEIDYVTITNPLDITNVSVLNETEYEFQNVTASIDILPAQTVNLLVGGLLGLNDGMIGINTFEVPEHYKYARFVIDLINDDSELVSELGDDLILLIYGPDDEVYVYTSTAAGIPEVDENGDIVVDRVHYETIIYNKPGKYVAQVLARRVATLNGQYTLRIKVQQIDSPLEPLMNNLSSLAPYLTAYHRGIVFASPEFAFAGNESVGVEGVVYPSTNEGLVEPNNEHVLKIHEMLNNLLAKIANISADDTEALWQYYTENPIHIAILADATMVPMYYYYNPDSDNIIGVQLPSDFIYGDIDPKPGDVENNSYTYWPQQENAVGRVTGYDAEDCSALIARTIFYNEIIDAFGDWKNNATVQT
;
A
#
# COMPACT_ATOMS: atom_id res chain seq x y z
N MET A 1 -25.06 50.41 15.64
CA MET A 1 -24.46 51.51 16.43
C MET A 1 -23.11 51.86 15.78
N LYS A 2 -22.99 53.01 15.08
CA LYS A 2 -21.77 53.37 14.32
C LYS A 2 -20.68 53.90 15.27
N MET A 3 -19.53 53.22 15.31
CA MET A 3 -18.38 53.65 16.11
C MET A 3 -17.61 54.78 15.39
N ASP A 4 -17.24 55.81 16.15
CA ASP A 4 -16.60 57.05 15.68
C ASP A 4 -15.19 56.79 15.11
N ARG A 5 -14.93 57.30 13.89
CA ARG A 5 -13.67 57.14 13.15
C ARG A 5 -12.45 57.64 13.93
N LYS A 6 -12.60 58.59 14.86
CA LYS A 6 -11.50 59.05 15.71
C LYS A 6 -11.08 58.01 16.77
N LYS A 7 -12.01 57.19 17.27
CA LYS A 7 -11.68 56.09 18.21
C LYS A 7 -11.00 54.92 17.49
N LEU A 8 -11.37 54.65 16.24
CA LEU A 8 -10.74 53.62 15.41
C LEU A 8 -9.28 53.99 15.06
N ALA A 9 -9.01 55.26 14.76
CA ALA A 9 -7.65 55.73 14.47
C ALA A 9 -6.73 55.69 15.70
N ILE A 10 -7.26 55.97 16.89
CA ILE A 10 -6.48 55.87 18.15
C ILE A 10 -6.20 54.41 18.52
N LEU A 11 -7.15 53.49 18.26
CA LEU A 11 -6.96 52.04 18.44
C LEU A 11 -5.95 51.46 17.44
N MET A 12 -5.97 51.89 16.18
CA MET A 12 -4.95 51.48 15.19
C MET A 12 -3.57 52.06 15.51
N ALA A 13 -3.49 53.30 15.98
CA ALA A 13 -2.22 53.91 16.37
C ALA A 13 -1.62 53.24 17.63
N LEU A 14 -2.45 52.76 18.55
CA LEU A 14 -2.03 51.93 19.69
C LEU A 14 -1.61 50.52 19.25
N ALA A 15 -2.28 49.91 18.27
CA ALA A 15 -1.91 48.58 17.76
C ALA A 15 -0.57 48.57 16.99
N VAL A 16 -0.23 49.67 16.31
CA VAL A 16 1.03 49.79 15.54
C VAL A 16 2.22 50.24 16.42
N SER A 17 1.99 50.81 17.60
CA SER A 17 3.05 51.35 18.48
C SER A 17 3.53 50.41 19.58
N LEU A 18 2.93 49.23 19.75
CA LEU A 18 3.30 48.29 20.82
C LEU A 18 4.56 47.41 20.60
N PRO A 19 5.19 47.24 19.41
CA PRO A 19 6.35 46.35 19.32
C PRO A 19 7.71 46.98 19.66
N VAL A 20 7.79 48.24 20.10
CA VAL A 20 9.10 48.91 20.31
C VAL A 20 9.54 49.00 21.78
N LEU A 21 8.69 48.68 22.75
CA LEU A 21 9.03 48.84 24.17
C LEU A 21 8.50 47.69 25.02
N THR A 22 9.17 46.54 24.97
CA THR A 22 9.51 45.70 26.13
C THR A 22 10.20 44.45 25.64
N GLY A 23 11.47 44.28 26.02
CA GLY A 23 12.16 43.00 25.93
C GLY A 23 11.47 42.01 26.86
N CYS A 24 10.54 41.23 26.31
CA CYS A 24 9.84 40.16 26.98
C CYS A 24 9.74 39.00 25.98
N ILE A 25 10.22 37.85 26.43
CA ILE A 25 10.15 36.54 25.77
C ILE A 25 8.79 36.38 25.07
N GLU A 26 8.82 36.23 23.74
CA GLU A 26 7.65 35.88 22.94
C GLU A 26 7.12 34.53 23.43
N LYS A 27 6.11 34.56 24.30
CA LYS A 27 5.17 33.45 24.40
C LYS A 27 4.38 33.46 23.10
N VAL A 28 4.76 32.56 22.18
CA VAL A 28 3.96 32.21 21.01
C VAL A 28 2.56 31.91 21.52
N LYS A 29 1.60 32.78 21.19
CA LYS A 29 0.19 32.45 21.38
C LYS A 29 -0.17 31.52 20.24
N GLU A 30 -0.38 30.26 20.56
CA GLU A 30 -1.02 29.31 19.66
C GLU A 30 -2.41 29.88 19.31
N VAL A 31 -2.60 30.28 18.05
CA VAL A 31 -3.90 30.67 17.51
C VAL A 31 -4.29 29.53 16.57
N SER A 32 -5.46 28.94 16.80
CA SER A 32 -5.97 27.81 16.01
C SER A 32 -6.40 28.28 14.63
N GLY A 33 -5.68 27.83 13.59
CA GLY A 33 -6.01 28.04 12.18
C GLY A 33 -5.66 29.43 11.63
N PHE A 34 -5.60 29.52 10.30
CA PHE A 34 -5.49 30.76 9.52
C PHE A 34 -6.38 30.67 8.28
N SER A 35 -6.74 31.77 7.62
CA SER A 35 -7.72 31.73 6.52
C SER A 35 -7.16 31.13 5.23
N MET A 36 -8.03 30.64 4.33
CA MET A 36 -7.65 30.28 2.95
C MET A 36 -6.97 31.45 2.20
N ASP A 37 -7.44 32.69 2.40
CA ASP A 37 -6.73 33.87 1.90
C ASP A 37 -5.27 33.94 2.36
N THR A 38 -4.97 33.51 3.59
CA THR A 38 -3.60 33.46 4.10
C THR A 38 -2.80 32.36 3.42
N ILE A 39 -3.42 31.19 3.22
CA ILE A 39 -2.82 30.02 2.55
C ILE A 39 -2.44 30.34 1.10
N ASN A 40 -3.32 31.05 0.39
CA ASN A 40 -3.10 31.45 -1.01
C ASN A 40 -1.97 32.48 -1.17
N ASN A 41 -1.59 33.14 -0.07
CA ASN A 41 -0.49 34.10 -0.03
C ASN A 41 0.82 33.50 0.53
N ILE A 42 0.85 32.20 0.85
CA ILE A 42 2.10 31.51 1.23
C ILE A 42 3.07 31.56 0.05
N LYS A 43 4.31 31.97 0.33
CA LYS A 43 5.38 32.01 -0.67
C LYS A 43 6.62 31.31 -0.18
N SER A 44 7.26 30.62 -1.13
CA SER A 44 8.51 29.92 -0.94
C SER A 44 9.50 30.30 -2.04
N GLU A 45 10.78 30.33 -1.70
CA GLU A 45 11.88 30.53 -2.63
C GLU A 45 12.81 29.33 -2.51
N ARG A 46 12.97 28.58 -3.61
CA ARG A 46 13.86 27.43 -3.69
C ARG A 46 15.25 27.84 -4.18
N THR A 47 16.25 27.05 -3.82
CA THR A 47 17.64 27.14 -4.30
C THR A 47 17.86 26.33 -5.57
N GLU A 48 16.97 25.39 -5.85
CA GLU A 48 16.99 24.47 -6.98
C GLU A 48 15.56 24.00 -7.32
N ASP A 49 15.40 23.45 -8.52
CA ASP A 49 14.14 22.92 -9.04
C ASP A 49 13.77 21.58 -8.36
N ALA A 50 12.84 20.81 -8.94
CA ALA A 50 12.59 19.43 -8.56
C ALA A 50 13.88 18.61 -8.71
N VAL A 51 14.04 17.59 -7.87
CA VAL A 51 15.27 16.79 -7.82
C VAL A 51 14.94 15.31 -7.86
N PRO A 52 15.60 14.51 -8.69
CA PRO A 52 15.42 13.06 -8.70
C PRO A 52 16.01 12.44 -7.44
N TYR A 53 15.22 11.63 -6.73
CA TYR A 53 15.62 10.96 -5.49
C TYR A 53 15.52 9.45 -5.58
N VAL A 54 16.46 8.79 -4.90
CA VAL A 54 16.37 7.37 -4.51
C VAL A 54 16.48 7.32 -3.00
N VAL A 55 15.45 6.82 -2.33
CA VAL A 55 15.39 6.76 -0.86
C VAL A 55 15.42 5.31 -0.39
N SER A 56 16.01 5.08 0.78
CA SER A 56 16.12 3.74 1.35
C SER A 56 14.75 3.22 1.77
N LYS A 57 14.46 1.96 1.46
CA LYS A 57 13.21 1.29 1.88
C LYS A 57 13.12 1.06 3.40
N GLU A 58 14.24 1.18 4.11
CA GLU A 58 14.36 0.96 5.56
C GLU A 58 13.54 1.94 6.41
N ASN A 59 13.15 3.10 5.86
CA ASN A 59 12.33 4.05 6.59
C ASN A 59 11.26 4.70 5.70
N PRO A 60 9.97 4.47 5.98
CA PRO A 60 8.87 4.95 5.14
C PRO A 60 8.75 6.49 5.13
N PHE A 61 9.27 7.20 6.15
CA PHE A 61 9.24 8.66 6.13
C PHE A 61 10.10 9.27 5.03
N TYR A 62 11.11 8.56 4.51
CA TYR A 62 12.02 9.17 3.53
C TYR A 62 11.30 9.56 2.23
N ALA A 63 10.40 8.71 1.72
CA ALA A 63 9.60 9.03 0.54
C ALA A 63 8.62 10.20 0.82
N VAL A 64 8.00 10.21 2.00
CA VAL A 64 7.12 11.30 2.44
C VAL A 64 7.85 12.64 2.47
N ILE A 65 9.03 12.69 3.10
CA ILE A 65 9.87 13.90 3.19
C ILE A 65 10.36 14.35 1.81
N ALA A 66 10.74 13.40 0.95
CA ALA A 66 11.27 13.69 -0.38
C ALA A 66 10.19 14.13 -1.39
N THR A 67 8.92 13.86 -1.11
CA THR A 67 7.79 14.20 -2.00
C THR A 67 7.79 15.67 -2.48
N PRO A 68 7.80 16.71 -1.61
CA PRO A 68 7.86 18.11 -2.05
C PRO A 68 9.22 18.56 -2.60
N ALA A 69 10.25 17.72 -2.47
CA ALA A 69 11.56 17.94 -3.06
C ALA A 69 11.61 17.44 -4.52
N ALA A 70 10.95 16.31 -4.79
CA ALA A 70 10.83 15.69 -6.11
C ALA A 70 9.64 16.24 -6.93
N LEU A 71 8.60 16.74 -6.27
CA LEU A 71 7.37 17.20 -6.92
C LEU A 71 6.77 18.41 -6.19
N TYR A 72 6.64 19.53 -6.88
CA TYR A 72 6.01 20.74 -6.32
C TYR A 72 5.28 21.57 -7.38
N TYR A 73 4.52 22.56 -6.91
CA TYR A 73 3.82 23.53 -7.75
C TYR A 73 4.29 24.96 -7.48
N ASP A 74 4.43 25.76 -8.54
CA ASP A 74 4.61 27.20 -8.44
C ASP A 74 3.82 27.95 -9.53
N GLU A 75 4.12 29.24 -9.75
CA GLU A 75 3.46 30.09 -10.75
C GLU A 75 3.60 29.57 -12.19
N ASN A 76 4.60 28.72 -12.48
CA ASN A 76 4.84 28.10 -13.79
C ASN A 76 4.16 26.73 -13.95
N GLY A 77 3.53 26.22 -12.89
CA GLY A 77 2.81 24.95 -12.90
C GLY A 77 3.53 23.86 -12.10
N GLN A 78 3.42 22.62 -12.59
CA GLN A 78 3.95 21.43 -11.93
C GLN A 78 5.41 21.19 -12.31
N HIS A 79 6.24 20.91 -11.32
CA HIS A 79 7.63 20.49 -11.45
C HIS A 79 7.76 19.08 -10.89
N ILE A 80 8.27 18.13 -11.67
CA ILE A 80 8.34 16.72 -11.27
C ILE A 80 9.65 16.06 -11.69
N GLU A 81 10.22 15.27 -10.78
CA GLU A 81 11.37 14.40 -10.98
C GLU A 81 11.12 13.05 -10.30
N PRO A 82 11.73 11.95 -10.75
CA PRO A 82 11.49 10.63 -10.17
C PRO A 82 11.81 10.54 -8.67
N LEU A 83 10.91 9.89 -7.93
CA LEU A 83 11.11 9.46 -6.55
C LEU A 83 11.03 7.94 -6.48
N LEU A 84 12.18 7.29 -6.26
CA LEU A 84 12.30 5.85 -6.15
C LEU A 84 12.57 5.45 -4.69
N VAL A 85 12.03 4.32 -4.29
CA VAL A 85 12.41 3.60 -3.07
C VAL A 85 13.36 2.48 -3.49
N LYS A 86 14.38 2.17 -2.69
CA LYS A 86 15.41 1.18 -3.02
C LYS A 86 15.96 0.46 -1.80
N ASP A 87 16.15 -0.85 -1.92
CA ASP A 87 17.07 -1.60 -1.07
C ASP A 87 18.50 -1.37 -1.57
N PHE A 88 19.32 -0.68 -0.79
CA PHE A 88 20.68 -0.37 -1.20
C PHE A 88 21.64 -1.57 -1.11
N GLU A 89 21.25 -2.66 -0.44
CA GLU A 89 22.04 -3.88 -0.32
C GLU A 89 21.68 -4.89 -1.41
N ASN A 90 20.38 -5.08 -1.67
CA ASN A 90 19.87 -6.01 -2.68
C ASN A 90 18.72 -5.38 -3.49
N PRO A 91 19.04 -4.46 -4.43
CA PRO A 91 18.02 -3.70 -5.12
C PRO A 91 17.15 -4.55 -6.04
N SER A 92 15.90 -4.14 -6.20
CA SER A 92 14.98 -4.82 -7.09
C SER A 92 15.29 -4.52 -8.56
N LYS A 93 15.14 -5.55 -9.41
CA LYS A 93 15.35 -5.42 -10.87
C LYS A 93 14.50 -4.31 -11.50
N PRO A 94 13.21 -4.11 -11.11
CA PRO A 94 12.42 -2.98 -11.63
C PRO A 94 13.05 -1.61 -11.40
N VAL A 95 13.61 -1.35 -10.22
CA VAL A 95 14.25 -0.06 -9.90
C VAL A 95 15.52 0.12 -10.72
N GLU A 96 16.39 -0.90 -10.76
CA GLU A 96 17.60 -0.85 -11.58
C GLU A 96 17.27 -0.60 -13.04
N ARG A 97 16.26 -1.31 -13.57
CA ARG A 97 15.81 -1.16 -14.95
C ARG A 97 15.29 0.24 -15.22
N PHE A 98 14.52 0.84 -14.32
CA PHE A 98 14.06 2.22 -14.50
C PHE A 98 15.23 3.20 -14.56
N MET A 99 16.21 3.09 -13.64
CA MET A 99 17.38 3.97 -13.61
C MET A 99 18.24 3.85 -14.88
N GLU A 100 18.32 2.68 -15.50
CA GLU A 100 18.96 2.49 -16.81
C GLU A 100 18.22 3.21 -17.94
N LEU A 101 16.88 3.17 -17.92
CA LEU A 101 16.03 3.77 -18.94
C LEU A 101 15.88 5.29 -18.77
N TYR A 102 16.07 5.79 -17.56
CA TYR A 102 15.98 7.20 -17.20
C TYR A 102 17.27 7.69 -16.54
N PRO A 103 18.38 7.84 -17.28
CA PRO A 103 19.69 8.11 -16.71
C PRO A 103 19.86 9.57 -16.29
N VAL A 104 19.50 9.88 -15.04
CA VAL A 104 19.69 11.20 -14.40
C VAL A 104 20.57 11.11 -13.16
N ALA A 105 21.00 12.27 -12.63
CA ALA A 105 21.83 12.35 -11.43
C ALA A 105 20.98 12.27 -10.15
N TYR A 106 20.61 11.06 -9.74
CA TYR A 106 19.84 10.81 -8.53
C TYR A 106 20.58 11.22 -7.26
N ARG A 107 19.84 11.85 -6.33
CA ARG A 107 20.29 12.02 -4.94
C ARG A 107 19.82 10.85 -4.10
N GLU A 108 20.73 10.32 -3.29
CA GLU A 108 20.45 9.14 -2.48
C GLU A 108 20.25 9.48 -1.00
N ILE A 109 19.18 8.97 -0.41
CA ILE A 109 18.93 9.02 1.04
C ILE A 109 19.07 7.59 1.56
N ARG A 110 20.30 7.20 1.94
CA ARG A 110 20.62 5.83 2.36
C ARG A 110 20.29 5.51 3.83
N GLY A 111 20.21 6.54 4.68
CA GLY A 111 19.98 6.36 6.12
C GLY A 111 20.01 7.67 6.91
N GLY A 112 19.79 7.59 8.22
CA GLY A 112 19.67 8.73 9.14
C GLY A 112 18.30 8.77 9.83
N SER A 113 18.12 9.56 10.88
CA SER A 113 16.77 9.76 11.43
C SER A 113 15.91 10.55 10.44
N PRO A 114 14.59 10.32 10.39
CA PRO A 114 13.66 11.16 9.62
C PRO A 114 13.85 12.66 9.91
N GLU A 115 14.16 13.01 11.16
CA GLU A 115 14.51 14.38 11.55
C GLU A 115 15.73 14.92 10.80
N ASN A 116 16.86 14.21 10.81
CA ASN A 116 18.06 14.66 10.11
C ASN A 116 17.84 14.74 8.59
N VAL A 117 17.15 13.76 8.01
CA VAL A 117 16.82 13.76 6.58
C VAL A 117 15.97 14.98 6.22
N SER A 118 14.92 15.27 6.99
CA SER A 118 14.05 16.41 6.74
C SER A 118 14.76 17.76 6.90
N ILE A 119 15.67 17.87 7.87
CA ILE A 119 16.54 19.04 8.05
C ILE A 119 17.45 19.24 6.83
N GLU A 120 18.08 18.18 6.32
CA GLU A 120 18.96 18.24 5.15
C GLU A 120 18.17 18.64 3.89
N LEU A 121 17.01 18.03 3.65
CA LEU A 121 16.16 18.34 2.49
C LEU A 121 15.58 19.76 2.56
N SER A 122 15.34 20.29 3.77
CA SER A 122 14.87 21.68 3.93
C SER A 122 15.80 22.73 3.32
N LYS A 123 17.08 22.40 3.08
CA LYS A 123 18.08 23.29 2.45
C LYS A 123 17.77 23.62 0.99
N ILE A 124 16.90 22.84 0.35
CA ILE A 124 16.35 23.16 -0.97
C ILE A 124 15.62 24.50 -0.92
N TRP A 125 14.99 24.84 0.21
CA TRP A 125 14.34 26.13 0.39
C TRP A 125 15.33 27.16 0.94
N LYS A 126 15.44 28.29 0.22
CA LYS A 126 16.12 29.49 0.73
C LYS A 126 15.24 30.24 1.72
N LYS A 127 13.94 30.26 1.46
CA LYS A 127 12.90 30.86 2.30
C LYS A 127 11.59 30.10 2.13
N SER A 128 10.82 29.96 3.20
CA SER A 128 9.45 29.44 3.13
C SER A 128 8.60 30.14 4.18
N ASP A 129 7.44 30.68 3.79
CA ASP A 129 6.51 31.28 4.74
C ASP A 129 5.78 30.22 5.59
N ALA A 130 5.74 28.95 5.15
CA ALA A 130 5.12 27.86 5.89
C ALA A 130 5.96 26.57 5.91
N ALA A 131 5.60 25.62 6.77
CA ALA A 131 6.17 24.28 6.81
C ALA A 131 5.13 23.26 7.29
N LEU A 132 5.27 22.01 6.87
CA LEU A 132 4.52 20.88 7.43
C LEU A 132 5.39 20.19 8.48
N LEU A 133 4.89 20.08 9.71
CA LEU A 133 5.52 19.37 10.81
C LEU A 133 4.80 18.04 11.02
N ILE A 134 5.55 16.95 11.03
CA ILE A 134 5.05 15.59 11.23
C ILE A 134 5.75 15.01 12.47
N GLU A 135 4.96 14.48 13.41
CA GLU A 135 5.52 13.76 14.56
C GLU A 135 6.24 12.48 14.09
N ASP A 136 7.44 12.22 14.62
CA ASP A 136 8.18 10.97 14.40
C ASP A 136 7.55 9.82 15.22
N SER A 137 6.34 9.43 14.82
CA SER A 137 5.50 8.40 15.45
C SER A 137 4.57 7.76 14.39
N PHE A 138 3.97 6.62 14.71
CA PHE A 138 2.96 6.00 13.83
C PHE A 138 1.77 6.94 13.57
N HIS A 139 1.25 7.60 14.62
CA HIS A 139 0.15 8.54 14.47
C HIS A 139 0.53 9.78 13.64
N GLY A 140 1.77 10.28 13.82
CA GLY A 140 2.32 11.31 12.96
C GLY A 140 2.43 10.85 11.50
N TYR A 141 2.88 9.61 11.26
CA TYR A 141 2.95 9.01 9.92
C TYR A 141 1.57 8.90 9.25
N GLU A 142 0.57 8.36 9.96
CA GLU A 142 -0.83 8.24 9.52
C GLU A 142 -1.38 9.58 9.00
N LEU A 143 -1.30 10.62 9.82
CA LEU A 143 -1.73 11.97 9.41
C LEU A 143 -0.80 12.56 8.33
N GLY A 144 0.49 12.26 8.43
CA GLY A 144 1.55 12.78 7.59
C GLY A 144 1.43 12.37 6.13
N ILE A 145 1.09 11.10 5.84
CA ILE A 145 0.87 10.64 4.46
C ILE A 145 -0.34 11.32 3.81
N ALA A 146 -1.39 11.62 4.58
CA ALA A 146 -2.55 12.35 4.07
C ALA A 146 -2.25 13.83 3.83
N ALA A 147 -1.46 14.46 4.71
CA ALA A 147 -1.14 15.88 4.65
C ALA A 147 0.06 16.22 3.75
N ALA A 148 0.97 15.28 3.48
CA ALA A 148 2.19 15.53 2.71
C ALA A 148 1.97 16.15 1.31
N PRO A 149 0.90 15.84 0.55
CA PRO A 149 0.59 16.56 -0.68
C PRO A 149 0.41 18.08 -0.51
N ILE A 150 -0.05 18.55 0.65
CA ILE A 150 -0.11 19.99 0.98
C ILE A 150 1.27 20.63 0.78
N ALA A 151 2.34 19.92 1.16
CA ALA A 151 3.70 20.42 1.03
C ALA A 151 4.12 20.63 -0.42
N SER A 152 3.69 19.74 -1.33
CA SER A 152 3.92 19.87 -2.77
C SER A 152 3.10 21.02 -3.37
N TYR A 153 1.81 21.11 -3.02
CA TYR A 153 0.91 22.14 -3.56
C TYR A 153 1.24 23.55 -3.08
N LEU A 154 1.82 23.69 -1.89
CA LEU A 154 2.27 24.96 -1.33
C LEU A 154 3.76 25.23 -1.57
N ASN A 155 4.51 24.26 -2.12
CA ASN A 155 5.96 24.31 -2.23
C ASN A 155 6.63 24.65 -0.89
N ILE A 156 6.34 23.88 0.15
CA ILE A 156 6.88 24.10 1.51
C ILE A 156 7.67 22.87 1.98
N PRO A 157 8.66 23.04 2.88
CA PRO A 157 9.40 21.92 3.44
C PRO A 157 8.55 21.10 4.41
N ILE A 158 8.83 19.81 4.47
CA ILE A 158 8.38 18.88 5.51
C ILE A 158 9.49 18.74 6.55
N PHE A 159 9.11 18.75 7.83
CA PHE A 159 9.98 18.37 8.95
C PHE A 159 9.35 17.24 9.72
N VAL A 160 10.08 16.14 9.88
CA VAL A 160 9.69 15.05 10.78
C VAL A 160 10.48 15.22 12.07
N THR A 161 9.83 15.21 13.23
CA THR A 161 10.54 15.40 14.51
C THR A 161 9.72 14.84 15.67
N SER A 162 10.38 14.45 16.75
CA SER A 162 9.71 14.18 18.03
C SER A 162 9.53 15.44 18.89
N ASN A 163 10.21 16.53 18.56
CA ASN A 163 10.12 17.80 19.29
C ASN A 163 10.46 19.00 18.39
N THR A 164 9.49 19.89 18.20
CA THR A 164 9.62 21.13 17.41
C THR A 164 10.83 21.98 17.79
N ASP A 165 11.32 21.95 19.03
CA ASP A 165 12.52 22.67 19.45
C ASP A 165 13.78 22.28 18.66
N ASN A 166 13.88 21.02 18.22
CA ASN A 166 15.00 20.52 17.42
C ASN A 166 15.10 21.22 16.06
N VAL A 167 13.95 21.55 15.46
CA VAL A 167 13.86 22.19 14.14
C VAL A 167 13.58 23.69 14.21
N ARG A 168 13.25 24.24 15.39
CA ARG A 168 12.83 25.64 15.57
C ARG A 168 13.84 26.66 15.06
N GLY A 169 15.14 26.37 15.21
CA GLY A 169 16.19 27.24 14.68
C GLY A 169 16.17 27.32 13.15
N ILE A 170 15.87 26.22 12.48
CA ILE A 170 15.80 26.12 11.02
C ILE A 170 14.52 26.79 10.52
N LEU A 171 13.38 26.56 11.15
CA LEU A 171 12.11 27.23 10.84
C LEU A 171 12.27 28.77 10.87
N LYS A 172 12.92 29.29 11.92
CA LYS A 172 13.24 30.74 12.01
C LYS A 172 14.15 31.22 10.89
N LYS A 173 15.16 30.43 10.52
CA LYS A 173 16.11 30.77 9.46
C LYS A 173 15.44 30.81 8.08
N LEU A 174 14.51 29.89 7.82
CA LEU A 174 13.69 29.85 6.60
C LEU A 174 12.62 30.94 6.58
N GLY A 175 12.34 31.60 7.71
CA GLY A 175 11.33 32.64 7.81
C GLY A 175 9.90 32.09 7.89
N VAL A 176 9.74 30.87 8.39
CA VAL A 176 8.44 30.21 8.56
C VAL A 176 7.59 31.00 9.55
N LYS A 177 6.36 31.32 9.13
CA LYS A 177 5.35 32.03 9.92
C LYS A 177 4.16 31.14 10.26
N TYR A 178 3.91 30.12 9.42
CA TYR A 178 2.77 29.23 9.51
C TYR A 178 3.25 27.78 9.58
N THR A 179 2.65 26.97 10.43
CA THR A 179 2.90 25.52 10.46
C THR A 179 1.62 24.73 10.38
N PHE A 180 1.61 23.75 9.47
CA PHE A 180 0.67 22.63 9.50
C PHE A 180 1.27 21.55 10.39
N ILE A 181 0.46 20.90 11.24
CA ILE A 181 0.95 19.92 12.21
C ILE A 181 0.14 18.64 12.12
N CYS A 182 0.87 17.54 11.95
CA CYS A 182 0.39 16.16 12.04
C CYS A 182 0.98 15.51 13.30
N GLY A 183 0.11 15.12 14.23
CA GLY A 183 0.50 14.54 15.52
C GLY A 183 0.71 15.57 16.64
N ASN A 184 1.30 15.11 17.75
CA ASN A 184 1.34 15.87 19.01
C ASN A 184 2.62 16.72 19.17
N LEU A 185 2.84 17.64 18.23
CA LEU A 185 3.97 18.58 18.27
C LEU A 185 3.56 20.00 18.68
N GLU A 186 4.45 20.74 19.34
CA GLU A 186 4.24 22.18 19.55
C GLU A 186 4.30 22.96 18.22
N GLY A 187 3.48 24.00 18.08
CA GLY A 187 3.52 24.84 16.88
C GLY A 187 4.71 25.81 16.77
N HIS A 188 4.89 26.32 15.55
CA HIS A 188 5.81 27.42 15.26
C HIS A 188 5.10 28.54 14.49
N GLY A 189 4.98 29.71 15.12
CA GLY A 189 4.20 30.81 14.54
C GLY A 189 2.70 30.56 14.65
N MET A 190 1.94 30.83 13.59
CA MET A 190 0.51 30.50 13.51
C MET A 190 0.35 29.04 13.07
N THR A 191 -0.56 28.31 13.69
CA THR A 191 -0.61 26.85 13.54
C THR A 191 -1.98 26.38 13.06
N TRP A 192 -1.97 25.47 12.09
CA TRP A 192 -3.10 24.62 11.76
C TRP A 192 -2.74 23.19 12.17
N ARG A 193 -3.46 22.64 13.15
CA ARG A 193 -3.27 21.25 13.59
C ARG A 193 -4.36 20.40 12.96
N PHE A 194 -3.98 19.22 12.50
CA PHE A 194 -4.90 18.20 12.06
C PHE A 194 -5.00 17.14 13.15
N ASP A 195 -6.21 16.89 13.62
CA ASP A 195 -6.49 15.85 14.61
C ASP A 195 -7.00 14.56 13.95
N SER A 196 -7.40 14.62 12.67
CA SER A 196 -7.88 13.46 11.92
C SER A 196 -7.63 13.56 10.41
N ILE A 197 -7.74 12.43 9.71
CA ILE A 197 -7.68 12.35 8.24
C ILE A 197 -8.86 13.11 7.60
N ASP A 198 -10.04 13.09 8.21
CA ASP A 198 -11.20 13.83 7.70
C ASP A 198 -10.96 15.34 7.67
N GLU A 199 -10.31 15.89 8.71
CA GLU A 199 -9.95 17.32 8.73
C GLU A 199 -8.93 17.66 7.64
N ILE A 200 -7.98 16.75 7.36
CA ILE A 200 -7.02 16.90 6.27
C ILE A 200 -7.73 16.87 4.92
N ASN A 201 -8.65 15.94 4.72
CA ASN A 201 -9.42 15.80 3.48
C ASN A 201 -10.29 17.03 3.23
N ASP A 202 -11.00 17.53 4.24
CA ASP A 202 -11.81 18.75 4.13
C ASP A 202 -10.92 19.96 3.77
N PHE A 203 -9.77 20.11 4.43
CA PHE A 203 -8.79 21.14 4.10
C PHE A 203 -8.27 21.01 2.67
N MET A 204 -7.97 19.79 2.23
CA MET A 204 -7.44 19.50 0.90
C MET A 204 -8.47 19.79 -0.20
N ILE A 205 -9.75 19.51 0.04
CA ILE A 205 -10.83 19.87 -0.90
C ILE A 205 -10.85 21.38 -1.14
N ASP A 206 -10.84 22.18 -0.06
CA ASP A 206 -10.81 23.64 -0.16
C ASP A 206 -9.54 24.14 -0.86
N LEU A 207 -8.40 23.54 -0.51
CA LEU A 207 -7.09 23.88 -1.09
C LEU A 207 -7.05 23.64 -2.60
N LEU A 208 -7.49 22.46 -3.04
CA LEU A 208 -7.42 22.04 -4.43
C LEU A 208 -8.43 22.77 -5.29
N LYS A 209 -9.67 22.97 -4.82
CA LYS A 209 -10.68 23.74 -5.55
C LYS A 209 -10.24 25.18 -5.79
N ASP A 210 -9.60 25.80 -4.81
CA ASP A 210 -9.10 27.17 -4.97
C ASP A 210 -7.88 27.25 -5.92
N ARG A 211 -6.99 26.25 -5.89
CA ARG A 211 -5.75 26.28 -6.70
C ARG A 211 -5.87 25.71 -8.10
N PHE A 212 -6.66 24.66 -8.28
CA PHE A 212 -6.70 23.85 -9.50
C PHE A 212 -8.10 23.75 -10.10
N GLU A 213 -9.12 24.33 -9.46
CA GLU A 213 -10.53 24.32 -9.87
C GLU A 213 -11.23 22.96 -9.80
N GLU A 214 -10.50 21.86 -9.98
CA GLU A 214 -11.00 20.48 -10.00
C GLU A 214 -10.20 19.53 -9.10
N ILE A 215 -10.84 18.42 -8.74
CA ILE A 215 -10.24 17.30 -8.00
C ILE A 215 -10.70 16.03 -8.72
N ASP A 216 -9.78 15.38 -9.44
CA ASP A 216 -10.08 14.24 -10.30
C ASP A 216 -9.28 12.97 -9.92
N TYR A 217 -8.68 12.97 -8.73
CA TYR A 217 -7.88 11.84 -8.24
C TYR A 217 -7.98 11.61 -6.73
N VAL A 218 -8.16 10.35 -6.33
CA VAL A 218 -8.10 9.89 -4.93
C VAL A 218 -7.17 8.67 -4.85
N THR A 219 -6.24 8.67 -3.89
CA THR A 219 -5.44 7.48 -3.56
C THR A 219 -5.92 6.89 -2.24
N ILE A 220 -6.41 5.66 -2.26
CA ILE A 220 -6.73 4.86 -1.08
C ILE A 220 -5.46 4.13 -0.62
N THR A 221 -5.13 4.24 0.66
CA THR A 221 -3.97 3.57 1.25
C THR A 221 -4.23 3.21 2.71
N ASN A 222 -3.38 2.37 3.30
CA ASN A 222 -3.43 2.07 4.72
C ASN A 222 -2.04 2.29 5.37
N PRO A 223 -1.91 3.14 6.40
CA PRO A 223 -0.64 3.37 7.08
C PRO A 223 -0.13 2.18 7.91
N LEU A 224 -0.94 1.14 8.17
CA LEU A 224 -0.50 -0.06 8.90
C LEU A 224 0.51 -0.90 8.11
N ASP A 225 0.69 -0.65 6.82
CA ASP A 225 1.61 -1.37 5.96
C ASP A 225 3.10 -1.15 6.28
N ILE A 226 3.41 -0.24 7.21
CA ILE A 226 4.76 -0.06 7.79
C ILE A 226 4.97 -0.89 9.06
N THR A 227 3.93 -1.56 9.55
CA THR A 227 3.95 -2.30 10.82
C THR A 227 4.01 -3.80 10.55
N ASN A 228 5.15 -4.39 10.85
CA ASN A 228 5.33 -5.84 10.77
C ASN A 228 4.80 -6.53 12.03
N VAL A 229 4.28 -7.75 11.86
CA VAL A 229 3.90 -8.60 12.99
C VAL A 229 5.14 -9.08 13.76
N SER A 230 5.00 -9.23 15.08
CA SER A 230 6.10 -9.71 15.92
C SER A 230 6.01 -11.22 16.10
N VAL A 231 7.09 -11.93 15.77
CA VAL A 231 7.22 -13.36 16.07
C VAL A 231 7.53 -13.53 17.57
N LEU A 232 6.60 -14.13 18.29
CA LEU A 232 6.68 -14.36 19.74
C LEU A 232 7.38 -15.68 20.09
N ASN A 233 7.12 -16.72 19.31
CA ASN A 233 7.72 -18.05 19.42
C ASN A 233 7.76 -18.71 18.03
N GLU A 234 8.63 -19.70 17.84
CA GLU A 234 8.77 -20.43 16.58
C GLU A 234 9.05 -21.92 16.84
N THR A 235 8.53 -22.77 15.97
CA THR A 235 8.91 -24.18 15.87
C THR A 235 9.12 -24.53 14.40
N GLU A 236 10.16 -25.29 14.10
CA GLU A 236 10.55 -25.64 12.74
C GLU A 236 10.48 -27.15 12.51
N TYR A 237 10.00 -27.52 11.33
CA TYR A 237 9.91 -28.89 10.85
C TYR A 237 10.59 -28.97 9.48
N GLU A 238 11.46 -29.96 9.30
CA GLU A 238 12.09 -30.24 8.00
C GLU A 238 11.84 -31.71 7.64
N PHE A 239 11.36 -31.91 6.43
CA PHE A 239 11.06 -33.23 5.86
C PHE A 239 11.82 -33.40 4.56
N GLN A 240 12.52 -34.52 4.44
CA GLN A 240 13.11 -34.99 3.19
C GLN A 240 12.46 -36.32 2.86
N ASN A 241 11.75 -36.39 1.74
CA ASN A 241 10.94 -37.54 1.41
C ASN A 241 10.82 -37.74 -0.10
N VAL A 242 10.19 -38.84 -0.49
CA VAL A 242 9.91 -39.20 -1.89
C VAL A 242 8.41 -39.14 -2.14
N THR A 243 8.02 -38.65 -3.31
CA THR A 243 6.64 -38.70 -3.80
C THR A 243 6.60 -39.28 -5.20
N ALA A 244 5.51 -39.96 -5.55
CA ALA A 244 5.34 -40.52 -6.90
C ALA A 244 4.69 -39.49 -7.83
N SER A 245 4.94 -39.63 -9.14
CA SER A 245 4.22 -38.84 -10.14
C SER A 245 2.74 -39.22 -10.20
N ILE A 246 1.87 -38.21 -10.24
CA ILE A 246 0.44 -38.36 -10.50
C ILE A 246 0.09 -38.29 -11.99
N ASP A 247 1.05 -37.91 -12.85
CA ASP A 247 0.88 -37.94 -14.30
C ASP A 247 1.09 -39.36 -14.82
N ILE A 248 0.00 -40.11 -14.91
CA ILE A 248 0.04 -41.52 -15.30
C ILE A 248 -0.22 -41.62 -16.81
N LEU A 249 0.82 -41.89 -17.59
CA LEU A 249 0.65 -42.23 -19.01
C LEU A 249 -0.16 -43.54 -19.12
N PRO A 250 -0.96 -43.73 -20.20
CA PRO A 250 -1.77 -44.94 -20.38
C PRO A 250 -0.97 -46.25 -20.29
N ALA A 251 0.32 -46.25 -20.62
CA ALA A 251 1.20 -47.42 -20.49
C ALA A 251 1.62 -47.73 -19.04
N GLN A 252 1.55 -46.76 -18.14
CA GLN A 252 1.98 -46.87 -16.73
C GLN A 252 0.84 -47.27 -15.78
N THR A 253 -0.43 -47.16 -16.20
CA THR A 253 -1.61 -47.56 -15.41
C THR A 253 -1.58 -49.03 -14.96
N VAL A 254 -1.03 -49.93 -15.78
CA VAL A 254 -0.92 -51.36 -15.44
C VAL A 254 0.04 -51.60 -14.27
N ASN A 255 1.15 -50.87 -14.20
CA ASN A 255 2.12 -51.00 -13.10
C ASN A 255 1.57 -50.40 -11.81
N LEU A 256 0.78 -49.33 -11.90
CA LEU A 256 0.19 -48.65 -10.75
C LEU A 256 -0.94 -49.47 -10.10
N LEU A 257 -1.76 -50.14 -10.92
CA LEU A 257 -2.76 -51.11 -10.48
C LEU A 257 -2.13 -52.33 -9.81
N VAL A 258 -1.01 -52.84 -10.33
CA VAL A 258 -0.29 -54.00 -9.76
C VAL A 258 0.43 -53.60 -8.46
N GLY A 259 1.06 -52.43 -8.40
CA GLY A 259 1.70 -51.91 -7.18
C GLY A 259 0.69 -51.63 -6.06
N GLY A 260 -0.48 -51.09 -6.39
CA GLY A 260 -1.54 -50.81 -5.42
C GLY A 260 -2.18 -52.08 -4.84
N LEU A 261 -2.38 -53.12 -5.66
CA LEU A 261 -2.92 -54.41 -5.21
C LEU A 261 -1.96 -55.20 -4.32
N LEU A 262 -0.65 -54.94 -4.44
CA LEU A 262 0.41 -55.64 -3.73
C LEU A 262 0.94 -54.88 -2.49
N GLY A 263 0.38 -53.70 -2.18
CA GLY A 263 0.87 -52.84 -1.09
C GLY A 263 2.27 -52.28 -1.36
N LEU A 264 2.69 -52.18 -2.62
CA LEU A 264 3.97 -51.62 -3.06
C LEU A 264 3.87 -50.12 -3.42
N ASN A 265 2.68 -49.53 -3.22
CA ASN A 265 2.38 -48.11 -3.45
C ASN A 265 2.47 -47.26 -2.17
N ASP A 266 3.08 -47.79 -1.09
CA ASP A 266 3.54 -46.94 0.03
C ASP A 266 4.51 -45.90 -0.55
N GLY A 267 4.11 -44.62 -0.57
CA GLY A 267 4.89 -43.53 -1.16
C GLY A 267 4.30 -42.88 -2.42
N MET A 268 3.05 -43.16 -2.79
CA MET A 268 2.39 -42.43 -3.88
C MET A 268 2.22 -40.93 -3.62
N ILE A 269 2.02 -40.56 -2.34
CA ILE A 269 1.89 -39.19 -1.89
C ILE A 269 2.87 -39.02 -0.73
N GLY A 270 3.67 -37.95 -0.78
CA GLY A 270 4.55 -37.59 0.31
C GLY A 270 3.73 -37.05 1.48
N ILE A 271 3.53 -37.82 2.54
CA ILE A 271 2.75 -37.42 3.71
C ILE A 271 3.69 -37.01 4.84
N ASN A 272 3.57 -35.76 5.29
CA ASN A 272 4.31 -35.20 6.42
C ASN A 272 3.32 -34.65 7.46
N THR A 273 3.74 -34.59 8.72
CA THR A 273 2.87 -34.10 9.80
C THR A 273 3.61 -33.16 10.72
N PHE A 274 2.97 -32.05 11.07
CA PHE A 274 3.47 -31.06 12.02
C PHE A 274 2.36 -30.63 12.96
N GLU A 275 2.68 -29.88 14.02
CA GLU A 275 1.71 -29.49 15.05
C GLU A 275 1.72 -27.98 15.27
N VAL A 276 0.54 -27.42 15.50
CA VAL A 276 0.34 -26.05 16.00
C VAL A 276 0.05 -26.12 17.50
N PRO A 277 0.87 -25.50 18.35
CA PRO A 277 0.67 -25.54 19.80
C PRO A 277 -0.66 -24.94 20.27
N GLU A 278 -1.29 -25.56 21.27
CA GLU A 278 -2.59 -25.17 21.87
C GLU A 278 -2.72 -23.71 22.32
N HIS A 279 -1.60 -23.04 22.60
CA HIS A 279 -1.59 -21.66 23.08
C HIS A 279 -1.38 -20.62 21.98
N TYR A 280 -1.20 -21.05 20.72
CA TYR A 280 -1.03 -20.14 19.59
C TYR A 280 -2.40 -19.66 19.15
N LYS A 281 -2.72 -18.39 19.46
CA LYS A 281 -3.93 -17.73 18.96
C LYS A 281 -3.83 -17.48 17.44
N TYR A 282 -2.68 -16.99 16.99
CA TYR A 282 -2.34 -16.85 15.58
C TYR A 282 -1.06 -17.63 15.30
N ALA A 283 -1.11 -18.48 14.29
CA ALA A 283 0.03 -19.25 13.82
C ALA A 283 0.31 -18.89 12.36
N ARG A 284 1.47 -18.27 12.09
CA ARG A 284 1.96 -18.10 10.73
C ARG A 284 2.71 -19.35 10.30
N PHE A 285 2.34 -19.90 9.16
CA PHE A 285 3.09 -20.94 8.47
C PHE A 285 4.00 -20.26 7.48
N VAL A 286 5.30 -20.46 7.61
CA VAL A 286 6.30 -20.10 6.60
C VAL A 286 6.79 -21.39 5.97
N ILE A 287 6.48 -21.59 4.70
CA ILE A 287 6.64 -22.87 4.01
C ILE A 287 7.60 -22.72 2.85
N ASP A 288 8.64 -23.55 2.82
CA ASP A 288 9.50 -23.72 1.65
C ASP A 288 9.37 -25.16 1.14
N LEU A 289 8.92 -25.31 -0.11
CA LEU A 289 8.93 -26.58 -0.82
C LEU A 289 9.93 -26.51 -1.96
N ILE A 290 10.88 -27.43 -1.97
CA ILE A 290 11.96 -27.51 -2.95
C ILE A 290 11.86 -28.86 -3.66
N ASN A 291 11.88 -28.81 -4.99
CA ASN A 291 11.95 -29.97 -5.85
C ASN A 291 13.42 -30.37 -6.05
N ASP A 292 13.85 -31.42 -5.37
CA ASP A 292 15.26 -31.86 -5.42
C ASP A 292 15.65 -32.48 -6.78
N ASP A 293 14.68 -32.74 -7.66
CA ASP A 293 14.91 -33.19 -9.04
C ASP A 293 14.41 -32.16 -10.08
N SER A 294 14.98 -30.95 -10.06
CA SER A 294 14.57 -29.82 -10.91
C SER A 294 14.93 -29.93 -12.41
N GLU A 295 15.66 -30.97 -12.81
CA GLU A 295 16.34 -31.08 -14.12
C GLU A 295 15.42 -30.98 -15.35
N LEU A 296 14.15 -31.40 -15.22
CA LEU A 296 13.20 -31.47 -16.34
C LEU A 296 12.06 -30.43 -16.26
N VAL A 297 12.10 -29.55 -15.26
CA VAL A 297 11.03 -28.56 -15.01
C VAL A 297 10.88 -27.60 -16.19
N SER A 298 12.00 -27.03 -16.68
CA SER A 298 11.97 -26.11 -17.83
C SER A 298 11.51 -26.75 -19.13
N GLU A 299 11.80 -28.04 -19.35
CA GLU A 299 11.49 -28.73 -20.60
C GLU A 299 10.07 -29.32 -20.61
N LEU A 300 9.66 -29.94 -19.50
CA LEU A 300 8.44 -30.75 -19.44
C LEU A 300 7.32 -30.12 -18.60
N GLY A 301 7.63 -29.04 -17.85
CA GLY A 301 6.67 -28.43 -16.93
C GLY A 301 6.39 -29.28 -15.68
N ASP A 302 7.36 -30.12 -15.29
CA ASP A 302 7.29 -30.91 -14.06
C ASP A 302 7.17 -29.96 -12.84
N ASP A 303 6.35 -30.29 -11.84
CA ASP A 303 6.21 -29.49 -10.62
C ASP A 303 5.81 -30.33 -9.39
N LEU A 304 5.85 -29.70 -8.22
CA LEU A 304 5.33 -30.26 -6.97
C LEU A 304 4.11 -29.46 -6.50
N ILE A 305 3.06 -30.16 -6.10
CA ILE A 305 1.85 -29.59 -5.49
C ILE A 305 1.87 -29.87 -3.99
N LEU A 306 1.59 -28.86 -3.19
CA LEU A 306 1.43 -28.95 -1.74
C LEU A 306 -0.02 -28.74 -1.34
N LEU A 307 -0.55 -29.67 -0.55
CA LEU A 307 -1.81 -29.54 0.17
C LEU A 307 -1.54 -29.64 1.67
N ILE A 308 -1.98 -28.67 2.46
CA ILE A 308 -1.96 -28.77 3.93
C ILE A 308 -3.38 -28.86 4.45
N TYR A 309 -3.66 -29.95 5.18
CA TYR A 309 -4.92 -30.19 5.84
C TYR A 309 -4.85 -29.79 7.32
N GLY A 310 -5.88 -29.08 7.78
CA GLY A 310 -6.07 -28.71 9.17
C GLY A 310 -6.53 -29.87 10.06
N PRO A 311 -6.63 -29.65 11.38
CA PRO A 311 -7.16 -30.65 12.32
C PRO A 311 -8.63 -31.03 12.10
N ASP A 312 -9.35 -30.23 11.30
CA ASP A 312 -10.72 -30.41 10.84
C ASP A 312 -10.82 -31.13 9.49
N ASP A 313 -9.71 -31.64 8.96
CA ASP A 313 -9.59 -32.31 7.65
C ASP A 313 -9.91 -31.40 6.44
N GLU A 314 -10.03 -30.08 6.65
CA GLU A 314 -10.21 -29.08 5.58
C GLU A 314 -8.85 -28.63 5.01
N VAL A 315 -8.84 -28.13 3.77
CA VAL A 315 -7.61 -27.67 3.10
C VAL A 315 -7.31 -26.21 3.46
N TYR A 316 -6.14 -25.96 4.04
CA TYR A 316 -5.70 -24.63 4.51
C TYR A 316 -4.63 -24.02 3.58
N VAL A 317 -3.90 -24.86 2.86
CA VAL A 317 -2.90 -24.44 1.87
C VAL A 317 -3.03 -25.31 0.63
N TYR A 318 -3.04 -24.68 -0.53
CA TYR A 318 -2.92 -25.27 -1.84
C TYR A 318 -2.00 -24.38 -2.66
N THR A 319 -0.80 -24.89 -2.94
CA THR A 319 0.21 -24.16 -3.73
C THR A 319 1.04 -25.17 -4.54
N SER A 320 1.87 -24.67 -5.44
CA SER A 320 2.77 -25.49 -6.24
C SER A 320 4.06 -24.75 -6.53
N THR A 321 5.13 -25.51 -6.79
CA THR A 321 6.42 -24.95 -7.27
C THR A 321 6.28 -24.18 -8.59
N ALA A 322 5.29 -24.51 -9.43
CA ALA A 322 4.94 -23.75 -10.63
C ALA A 322 4.40 -22.33 -10.34
N ALA A 323 3.91 -22.08 -9.13
CA ALA A 323 3.51 -20.74 -8.66
C ALA A 323 4.65 -20.02 -7.90
N GLY A 324 5.77 -20.70 -7.68
CA GLY A 324 6.92 -20.17 -6.97
C GLY A 324 7.89 -19.38 -7.85
N ILE A 325 8.89 -18.77 -7.20
CA ILE A 325 10.00 -18.11 -7.88
C ILE A 325 11.19 -19.07 -7.91
N PRO A 326 11.49 -19.70 -9.06
CA PRO A 326 12.60 -20.63 -9.17
C PRO A 326 13.96 -19.90 -9.14
N GLU A 327 15.02 -20.65 -8.87
CA GLU A 327 16.37 -20.21 -9.22
C GLU A 327 16.66 -20.59 -10.67
N VAL A 328 17.22 -19.64 -11.43
CA VAL A 328 17.52 -19.80 -12.85
C VAL A 328 19.00 -19.55 -13.13
N ASP A 329 19.54 -20.21 -14.15
CA ASP A 329 20.89 -19.96 -14.65
C ASP A 329 20.99 -18.71 -15.54
N GLU A 330 22.17 -18.46 -16.12
CA GLU A 330 22.42 -17.33 -17.02
C GLU A 330 21.59 -17.37 -18.33
N ASN A 331 21.11 -18.55 -18.72
CA ASN A 331 20.28 -18.75 -19.92
C ASN A 331 18.77 -18.65 -19.61
N GLY A 332 18.40 -18.58 -18.32
CA GLY A 332 17.01 -18.58 -17.86
C GLY A 332 16.44 -19.97 -17.63
N ASP A 333 17.25 -21.02 -17.65
CA ASP A 333 16.83 -22.39 -17.35
C ASP A 333 16.73 -22.59 -15.83
N ILE A 334 15.70 -23.31 -15.38
CA ILE A 334 15.42 -23.55 -13.96
C ILE A 334 16.45 -24.54 -13.40
N VAL A 335 17.21 -24.11 -12.39
CA VAL A 335 18.18 -24.95 -11.67
C VAL A 335 17.65 -25.43 -10.32
N VAL A 336 16.78 -24.64 -9.68
CA VAL A 336 16.07 -25.03 -8.46
C VAL A 336 14.62 -24.60 -8.57
N ASP A 337 13.74 -25.58 -8.73
CA ASP A 337 12.29 -25.42 -8.70
C ASP A 337 11.81 -25.42 -7.24
N ARG A 338 11.16 -24.33 -6.84
CA ARG A 338 10.78 -24.10 -5.44
C ARG A 338 9.60 -23.16 -5.32
N VAL A 339 8.86 -23.30 -4.23
CA VAL A 339 7.87 -22.30 -3.80
C VAL A 339 8.10 -21.93 -2.34
N HIS A 340 8.01 -20.63 -2.09
CA HIS A 340 7.90 -20.06 -0.76
C HIS A 340 6.45 -19.58 -0.59
N TYR A 341 5.80 -19.94 0.51
CA TYR A 341 4.41 -19.59 0.77
C TYR A 341 4.21 -19.28 2.26
N GLU A 342 3.48 -18.21 2.54
CA GLU A 342 3.11 -17.82 3.88
C GLU A 342 1.60 -17.72 4.04
N THR A 343 1.08 -18.17 5.19
CA THR A 343 -0.32 -17.97 5.57
C THR A 343 -0.47 -17.88 7.08
N ILE A 344 -1.51 -17.21 7.56
CA ILE A 344 -1.80 -17.06 8.98
C ILE A 344 -3.08 -17.83 9.31
N ILE A 345 -3.02 -18.60 10.39
CA ILE A 345 -4.13 -19.40 10.90
C ILE A 345 -4.57 -18.85 12.26
N TYR A 346 -5.86 -18.56 12.40
CA TYR A 346 -6.48 -18.11 13.64
C TYR A 346 -7.16 -19.27 14.39
N ASN A 347 -6.74 -19.49 15.64
CA ASN A 347 -7.35 -20.35 16.65
C ASN A 347 -7.65 -21.80 16.20
N LYS A 348 -6.72 -22.42 15.46
CA LYS A 348 -6.80 -23.83 15.06
C LYS A 348 -5.55 -24.60 15.50
N PRO A 349 -5.35 -24.84 16.80
CA PRO A 349 -4.25 -25.69 17.25
C PRO A 349 -4.50 -27.17 16.89
N GLY A 350 -3.45 -27.97 16.92
CA GLY A 350 -3.52 -29.41 16.71
C GLY A 350 -2.61 -29.92 15.62
N LYS A 351 -2.90 -31.12 15.13
CA LYS A 351 -2.09 -31.82 14.15
C LYS A 351 -2.51 -31.43 12.72
N TYR A 352 -1.52 -31.05 11.92
CA TYR A 352 -1.67 -30.76 10.50
C TYR A 352 -1.02 -31.86 9.65
N VAL A 353 -1.55 -32.07 8.44
CA VAL A 353 -1.03 -33.04 7.47
C VAL A 353 -0.65 -32.32 6.19
N ALA A 354 0.63 -32.31 5.85
CA ALA A 354 1.14 -31.79 4.59
C ALA A 354 1.33 -32.93 3.57
N GLN A 355 0.58 -32.88 2.48
CA GLN A 355 0.66 -33.82 1.37
C GLN A 355 1.39 -33.16 0.19
N VAL A 356 2.44 -33.81 -0.30
CA VAL A 356 3.20 -33.39 -1.48
C VAL A 356 2.95 -34.38 -2.61
N LEU A 357 2.46 -33.87 -3.74
CA LEU A 357 2.25 -34.61 -4.98
C LEU A 357 3.23 -34.10 -6.03
N ALA A 358 3.66 -34.95 -6.95
CA ALA A 358 4.47 -34.52 -8.09
C ALA A 358 3.70 -34.68 -9.39
N ARG A 359 3.67 -33.66 -10.25
CA ARG A 359 3.29 -33.82 -11.66
C ARG A 359 4.58 -33.92 -12.45
N ARG A 360 4.87 -35.13 -12.94
CA ARG A 360 6.12 -35.42 -13.65
C ARG A 360 5.86 -36.30 -14.84
N VAL A 361 6.37 -35.90 -16.00
CA VAL A 361 6.11 -36.62 -17.25
C VAL A 361 7.09 -37.77 -17.48
N ALA A 362 8.36 -37.58 -17.12
CA ALA A 362 9.44 -38.52 -17.47
C ALA A 362 9.87 -39.47 -16.33
N THR A 363 9.65 -39.08 -15.07
CA THR A 363 10.10 -39.85 -13.90
C THR A 363 8.93 -40.31 -13.04
N LEU A 364 9.04 -41.51 -12.47
CA LEU A 364 7.97 -42.12 -11.67
C LEU A 364 7.96 -41.67 -10.21
N ASN A 365 9.12 -41.29 -9.67
CA ASN A 365 9.30 -40.86 -8.29
C ASN A 365 10.25 -39.67 -8.24
N GLY A 366 10.10 -38.85 -7.21
CA GLY A 366 10.91 -37.68 -6.99
C GLY A 366 11.18 -37.38 -5.53
N GLN A 367 12.36 -36.82 -5.26
CA GLN A 367 12.73 -36.30 -3.96
C GLN A 367 12.29 -34.85 -3.81
N TYR A 368 11.92 -34.49 -2.59
CA TYR A 368 11.63 -33.11 -2.23
C TYR A 368 12.08 -32.83 -0.80
N THR A 369 12.35 -31.56 -0.57
CA THR A 369 12.58 -31.00 0.75
C THR A 369 11.43 -30.05 1.08
N LEU A 370 10.74 -30.31 2.19
CA LEU A 370 9.67 -29.47 2.72
C LEU A 370 10.08 -28.93 4.09
N ARG A 371 10.14 -27.61 4.22
CA ARG A 371 10.38 -26.90 5.49
C ARG A 371 9.13 -26.14 5.88
N ILE A 372 8.71 -26.27 7.13
CA ILE A 372 7.58 -25.56 7.69
C ILE A 372 8.00 -24.95 9.01
N LYS A 373 7.96 -23.62 9.09
CA LYS A 373 8.05 -22.91 10.37
C LYS A 373 6.66 -22.52 10.82
N VAL A 374 6.35 -22.84 12.07
CA VAL A 374 5.12 -22.45 12.75
C VAL A 374 5.48 -21.36 13.75
N GLN A 375 5.12 -20.13 13.42
CA GLN A 375 5.44 -18.94 14.21
C GLN A 375 4.20 -18.45 14.95
N GLN A 376 4.30 -18.27 16.26
CA GLN A 376 3.30 -17.52 17.01
C GLN A 376 3.51 -16.05 16.72
N ILE A 377 2.47 -15.38 16.22
CA ILE A 377 2.50 -13.94 15.97
C ILE A 377 1.48 -13.21 16.86
N ASP A 378 1.68 -11.91 17.04
CA ASP A 378 0.85 -11.07 17.91
C ASP A 378 -0.42 -10.53 17.23
N SER A 379 -0.43 -10.43 15.91
CA SER A 379 -1.53 -9.90 15.10
C SER A 379 -1.72 -10.70 13.81
N PRO A 380 -2.95 -10.84 13.27
CA PRO A 380 -3.19 -11.42 11.95
C PRO A 380 -3.11 -10.38 10.81
N LEU A 381 -2.99 -9.08 11.15
CA LEU A 381 -2.90 -7.98 10.19
C LEU A 381 -1.44 -7.82 9.74
N GLU A 382 -1.00 -8.71 8.87
CA GLU A 382 0.32 -8.64 8.24
C GLU A 382 0.22 -8.00 6.85
N PRO A 383 0.98 -6.93 6.56
CA PRO A 383 1.11 -6.43 5.20
C PRO A 383 1.79 -7.46 4.30
N LEU A 384 1.19 -7.72 3.15
CA LEU A 384 1.79 -8.51 2.08
C LEU A 384 2.69 -7.66 1.19
N MET A 385 2.46 -6.34 1.16
CA MET A 385 3.25 -5.38 0.41
C MET A 385 3.67 -4.24 1.34
N ASN A 386 4.93 -4.26 1.77
CA ASN A 386 5.42 -3.34 2.80
C ASN A 386 5.65 -1.91 2.28
N ASN A 387 5.34 -0.92 3.13
CA ASN A 387 5.65 0.50 2.96
C ASN A 387 5.02 1.20 1.72
N LEU A 388 4.04 0.61 1.04
CA LEU A 388 3.36 1.19 -0.12
C LEU A 388 2.78 2.59 0.16
N SER A 389 2.22 2.80 1.34
CA SER A 389 1.59 4.05 1.78
C SER A 389 2.54 5.24 1.76
N SER A 390 3.85 4.99 1.84
CA SER A 390 4.88 6.04 1.77
C SER A 390 4.96 6.72 0.40
N LEU A 391 4.46 6.07 -0.64
CA LEU A 391 4.40 6.57 -2.02
C LEU A 391 3.08 7.27 -2.35
N ALA A 392 2.04 7.10 -1.51
CA ALA A 392 0.73 7.72 -1.73
C ALA A 392 0.80 9.24 -1.87
N PRO A 393 1.60 9.98 -1.06
CA PRO A 393 1.74 11.43 -1.22
C PRO A 393 2.25 11.84 -2.60
N TYR A 394 3.27 11.15 -3.12
CA TYR A 394 3.90 11.48 -4.40
C TYR A 394 2.98 11.18 -5.58
N LEU A 395 2.35 10.00 -5.60
CA LEU A 395 1.38 9.63 -6.63
C LEU A 395 0.19 10.59 -6.66
N THR A 396 -0.35 10.90 -5.47
CA THR A 396 -1.49 11.80 -5.33
C THR A 396 -1.16 13.22 -5.74
N ALA A 397 -0.03 13.74 -5.28
CA ALA A 397 0.40 15.08 -5.62
C ALA A 397 0.62 15.23 -7.14
N TYR A 398 1.04 14.17 -7.84
CA TYR A 398 1.23 14.22 -9.30
C TYR A 398 -0.09 14.46 -10.02
N HIS A 399 -1.16 13.86 -9.52
CA HIS A 399 -2.51 13.97 -10.06
C HIS A 399 -3.36 15.06 -9.40
N ARG A 400 -2.79 15.96 -8.58
CA ARG A 400 -3.55 17.02 -7.86
C ARG A 400 -4.70 16.46 -7.01
N GLY A 401 -4.52 15.27 -6.45
CA GLY A 401 -5.56 14.53 -5.75
C GLY A 401 -5.54 14.66 -4.23
N ILE A 402 -6.31 13.76 -3.60
CA ILE A 402 -6.42 13.58 -2.15
C ILE A 402 -5.98 12.16 -1.76
N VAL A 403 -5.28 12.03 -0.63
CA VAL A 403 -4.95 10.72 -0.03
C VAL A 403 -6.06 10.36 0.97
N PHE A 404 -6.77 9.26 0.71
CA PHE A 404 -7.74 8.67 1.61
C PHE A 404 -7.10 7.51 2.37
N ALA A 405 -6.65 7.76 3.60
CA ALA A 405 -5.90 6.81 4.40
C ALA A 405 -6.59 6.48 5.72
N SER A 406 -6.60 5.21 6.13
CA SER A 406 -7.02 4.83 7.47
C SER A 406 -6.45 3.46 7.86
N PRO A 407 -5.95 3.29 9.10
CA PRO A 407 -5.59 1.97 9.62
C PRO A 407 -6.80 1.02 9.68
N GLU A 408 -8.02 1.56 9.86
CA GLU A 408 -9.24 0.78 10.00
C GLU A 408 -9.68 0.07 8.71
N PHE A 409 -9.07 0.40 7.57
CA PHE A 409 -9.37 -0.30 6.31
C PHE A 409 -8.89 -1.76 6.33
N ALA A 410 -7.88 -2.09 7.14
CA ALA A 410 -7.31 -3.43 7.14
C ALA A 410 -8.32 -4.48 7.60
N PHE A 411 -8.26 -5.66 6.98
CA PHE A 411 -9.13 -6.79 7.31
C PHE A 411 -8.36 -8.10 7.30
N ALA A 412 -8.52 -8.85 8.39
CA ALA A 412 -8.14 -10.26 8.49
C ALA A 412 -9.04 -10.96 9.51
N GLY A 413 -9.27 -12.25 9.32
CA GLY A 413 -9.96 -13.11 10.29
C GLY A 413 -9.31 -13.01 11.67
N ASN A 414 -10.12 -12.72 12.69
CA ASN A 414 -9.67 -12.52 14.07
C ASN A 414 -10.80 -12.83 15.06
N GLU A 415 -10.54 -12.65 16.35
CA GLU A 415 -11.49 -12.93 17.43
C GLU A 415 -12.77 -12.11 17.39
N SER A 416 -12.70 -10.88 16.86
CA SER A 416 -13.87 -10.00 16.75
C SER A 416 -14.79 -10.46 15.62
N VAL A 417 -14.22 -11.05 14.57
CA VAL A 417 -14.97 -11.67 13.46
C VAL A 417 -15.52 -13.04 13.89
N GLY A 418 -14.77 -13.79 14.70
CA GLY A 418 -15.24 -15.05 15.30
C GLY A 418 -15.20 -16.26 14.36
N VAL A 419 -14.51 -16.16 13.23
CA VAL A 419 -14.34 -17.23 12.24
C VAL A 419 -12.92 -17.76 12.32
N GLU A 420 -12.76 -19.01 12.76
CA GLU A 420 -11.47 -19.70 12.87
C GLU A 420 -10.97 -20.18 11.50
N GLY A 421 -9.68 -20.52 11.41
CA GLY A 421 -9.06 -21.05 10.19
C GLY A 421 -8.09 -20.05 9.54
N VAL A 422 -7.87 -20.18 8.24
CA VAL A 422 -7.06 -19.21 7.47
C VAL A 422 -7.69 -17.82 7.58
N VAL A 423 -6.88 -16.79 7.83
CA VAL A 423 -7.39 -15.43 8.11
C VAL A 423 -7.77 -14.62 6.86
N TYR A 424 -7.61 -15.20 5.67
CA TYR A 424 -7.85 -14.53 4.39
C TYR A 424 -9.16 -15.02 3.73
N PRO A 425 -10.06 -14.12 3.30
CA PRO A 425 -11.34 -14.52 2.70
C PRO A 425 -11.21 -15.31 1.40
N SER A 426 -10.10 -15.11 0.65
CA SER A 426 -9.80 -15.88 -0.56
C SER A 426 -9.65 -17.38 -0.34
N THR A 427 -9.37 -17.78 0.91
CA THR A 427 -9.19 -19.19 1.32
C THR A 427 -10.25 -19.64 2.31
N ASN A 428 -10.89 -18.72 3.04
CA ASN A 428 -11.87 -19.04 4.08
C ASN A 428 -13.22 -18.38 3.74
N GLU A 429 -14.15 -19.19 3.22
CA GLU A 429 -15.48 -18.70 2.81
C GLU A 429 -16.28 -18.10 3.96
N GLY A 430 -16.07 -18.57 5.20
CA GLY A 430 -16.70 -17.98 6.38
C GLY A 430 -16.33 -16.51 6.61
N LEU A 431 -15.24 -16.02 6.02
CA LEU A 431 -14.80 -14.62 6.12
C LEU A 431 -15.36 -13.72 5.01
N VAL A 432 -15.99 -14.28 3.96
CA VAL A 432 -16.46 -13.49 2.80
C VAL A 432 -17.52 -12.46 3.20
N GLU A 433 -18.56 -12.88 3.93
CA GLU A 433 -19.62 -11.96 4.36
C GLU A 433 -19.09 -10.87 5.31
N PRO A 434 -18.35 -11.18 6.38
CA PRO A 434 -17.73 -10.15 7.23
C PRO A 434 -16.77 -9.21 6.48
N ASN A 435 -16.00 -9.73 5.52
CA ASN A 435 -15.13 -8.91 4.67
C ASN A 435 -15.95 -7.95 3.81
N ASN A 436 -16.98 -8.44 3.13
CA ASN A 436 -17.80 -7.63 2.25
C ASN A 436 -18.58 -6.55 3.02
N GLU A 437 -19.08 -6.86 4.23
CA GLU A 437 -19.65 -5.86 5.13
C GLU A 437 -18.64 -4.79 5.53
N HIS A 438 -17.38 -5.18 5.77
CA HIS A 438 -16.30 -4.24 6.08
C HIS A 438 -15.96 -3.36 4.88
N VAL A 439 -15.82 -3.93 3.69
CA VAL A 439 -15.58 -3.21 2.43
C VAL A 439 -16.71 -2.21 2.14
N LEU A 440 -17.97 -2.57 2.38
CA LEU A 440 -19.11 -1.66 2.20
C LEU A 440 -19.07 -0.45 3.14
N LYS A 441 -18.48 -0.57 4.34
CA LYS A 441 -18.27 0.60 5.22
C LYS A 441 -17.19 1.52 4.67
N ILE A 442 -16.10 0.95 4.13
CA ILE A 442 -15.05 1.74 3.46
C ILE A 442 -15.63 2.45 2.24
N HIS A 443 -16.47 1.76 1.47
CA HIS A 443 -17.21 2.32 0.35
C HIS A 443 -18.11 3.49 0.76
N GLU A 444 -18.87 3.37 1.85
CA GLU A 444 -19.67 4.48 2.38
C GLU A 444 -18.81 5.70 2.76
N MET A 445 -17.66 5.47 3.41
CA MET A 445 -16.71 6.53 3.73
C MET A 445 -16.13 7.20 2.48
N LEU A 446 -15.81 6.43 1.44
CA LEU A 446 -15.36 6.94 0.16
C LEU A 446 -16.45 7.76 -0.53
N ASN A 447 -17.69 7.27 -0.59
CA ASN A 447 -18.83 8.01 -1.13
C ASN A 447 -19.07 9.33 -0.38
N ASN A 448 -18.87 9.36 0.93
CA ASN A 448 -18.92 10.60 1.72
C ASN A 448 -17.85 11.60 1.29
N LEU A 449 -16.60 11.14 1.05
CA LEU A 449 -15.54 11.99 0.51
C LEU A 449 -15.88 12.50 -0.89
N LEU A 450 -16.35 11.62 -1.78
CA LEU A 450 -16.75 11.97 -3.14
C LEU A 450 -17.92 12.96 -3.16
N ALA A 451 -18.89 12.82 -2.25
CA ALA A 451 -19.99 13.76 -2.09
C ALA A 451 -19.49 15.16 -1.67
N LYS A 452 -18.53 15.23 -0.74
CA LYS A 452 -17.88 16.50 -0.35
C LYS A 452 -17.11 17.14 -1.52
N ILE A 453 -16.39 16.34 -2.31
CA ILE A 453 -15.70 16.80 -3.51
C ILE A 453 -16.70 17.40 -4.51
N ALA A 454 -17.78 16.68 -4.83
CA ALA A 454 -18.82 17.13 -5.74
C ALA A 454 -19.72 18.25 -5.18
N ASN A 455 -19.64 18.54 -3.87
CA ASN A 455 -20.56 19.41 -3.15
C ASN A 455 -22.04 18.97 -3.31
N ILE A 456 -22.25 17.65 -3.20
CA ILE A 456 -23.55 16.98 -3.22
C ILE A 456 -23.77 16.36 -1.84
N SER A 457 -25.04 16.25 -1.40
CA SER A 457 -25.35 15.57 -0.14
C SER A 457 -25.00 14.09 -0.25
N ALA A 458 -24.31 13.53 0.74
CA ALA A 458 -24.01 12.10 0.76
C ALA A 458 -25.28 11.21 0.78
N ASP A 459 -26.37 11.73 1.37
CA ASP A 459 -27.68 11.06 1.37
C ASP A 459 -28.40 11.07 0.01
N ASP A 460 -27.90 11.83 -0.98
CA ASP A 460 -28.49 11.93 -2.32
C ASP A 460 -27.67 11.11 -3.33
N THR A 461 -27.73 9.78 -3.17
CA THR A 461 -26.98 8.82 -3.99
C THR A 461 -27.32 8.93 -5.48
N GLU A 462 -28.57 9.29 -5.84
CA GLU A 462 -28.96 9.44 -7.24
C GLU A 462 -28.27 10.65 -7.88
N ALA A 463 -28.23 11.80 -7.18
CA ALA A 463 -27.51 12.97 -7.66
C ALA A 463 -26.00 12.73 -7.75
N LEU A 464 -25.45 12.00 -6.77
CA LEU A 464 -24.03 11.63 -6.75
C LEU A 464 -23.66 10.72 -7.93
N TRP A 465 -24.48 9.68 -8.17
CA TRP A 465 -24.35 8.74 -9.27
C TRP A 465 -24.43 9.44 -10.63
N GLN A 466 -25.42 10.33 -10.82
CA GLN A 466 -25.54 11.13 -12.04
C GLN A 466 -24.31 12.01 -12.28
N TYR A 467 -23.80 12.65 -11.21
CA TYR A 467 -22.62 13.52 -11.30
C TYR A 467 -21.37 12.74 -11.74
N TYR A 468 -21.03 11.63 -11.08
CA TYR A 468 -19.82 10.86 -11.39
C TYR A 468 -19.94 10.04 -12.68
N THR A 469 -21.15 9.70 -13.13
CA THR A 469 -21.37 9.17 -14.49
C THR A 469 -20.89 10.15 -15.56
N GLU A 470 -21.09 11.46 -15.35
CA GLU A 470 -20.69 12.51 -16.29
C GLU A 470 -19.28 13.06 -16.02
N ASN A 471 -18.81 12.97 -14.78
CA ASN A 471 -17.56 13.55 -14.28
C ASN A 471 -16.77 12.50 -13.47
N PRO A 472 -16.29 11.43 -14.11
CA PRO A 472 -15.64 10.32 -13.43
C PRO A 472 -14.36 10.78 -12.71
N ILE A 473 -14.12 10.25 -11.52
CA ILE A 473 -12.86 10.44 -10.79
C ILE A 473 -11.96 9.20 -10.96
N HIS A 474 -10.64 9.39 -10.86
CA HIS A 474 -9.69 8.27 -10.82
C HIS A 474 -9.39 7.89 -9.37
N ILE A 475 -9.49 6.60 -9.07
CA ILE A 475 -9.29 6.03 -7.73
C ILE A 475 -8.15 5.03 -7.82
N ALA A 476 -7.02 5.37 -7.22
CA ALA A 476 -5.90 4.47 -7.08
C ALA A 476 -5.92 3.79 -5.72
N ILE A 477 -5.66 2.49 -5.66
CA ILE A 477 -5.44 1.77 -4.40
C ILE A 477 -3.97 1.44 -4.31
N LEU A 478 -3.30 1.95 -3.27
CA LEU A 478 -1.87 1.75 -3.03
C LEU A 478 -1.66 0.98 -1.73
N ALA A 479 -2.09 -0.27 -1.74
CA ALA A 479 -2.05 -1.20 -0.62
C ALA A 479 -2.24 -2.63 -1.14
N ASP A 480 -1.92 -3.64 -0.32
CA ASP A 480 -2.35 -5.02 -0.57
C ASP A 480 -3.80 -5.27 -0.12
N ALA A 481 -4.28 -6.50 -0.35
CA ALA A 481 -5.66 -6.90 -0.04
C ALA A 481 -5.94 -7.19 1.45
N THR A 482 -4.92 -7.24 2.31
CA THR A 482 -5.09 -7.25 3.77
C THR A 482 -5.24 -5.83 4.31
N MET A 483 -4.52 -4.88 3.70
CA MET A 483 -4.50 -3.48 4.08
C MET A 483 -5.68 -2.67 3.54
N VAL A 484 -6.08 -2.91 2.29
CA VAL A 484 -7.33 -2.41 1.69
C VAL A 484 -7.99 -3.59 0.99
N PRO A 485 -9.04 -4.21 1.58
CA PRO A 485 -9.60 -5.47 1.10
C PRO A 485 -10.37 -5.34 -0.21
N MET A 486 -10.41 -6.44 -0.98
CA MET A 486 -11.27 -6.56 -2.16
C MET A 486 -12.68 -6.98 -1.75
N TYR A 487 -13.68 -6.64 -2.58
CA TYR A 487 -15.02 -7.21 -2.47
C TYR A 487 -15.09 -8.57 -3.17
N TYR A 488 -15.73 -9.56 -2.57
CA TYR A 488 -15.88 -10.89 -3.12
C TYR A 488 -17.27 -11.05 -3.73
N TYR A 489 -17.35 -10.95 -5.06
CA TYR A 489 -18.59 -11.13 -5.83
C TYR A 489 -18.94 -12.61 -5.95
N TYR A 490 -20.24 -12.92 -5.93
CA TYR A 490 -20.67 -14.30 -6.01
C TYR A 490 -20.27 -14.92 -7.35
N ASN A 491 -19.70 -16.13 -7.29
CA ASN A 491 -19.29 -16.88 -8.45
C ASN A 491 -19.89 -18.30 -8.35
N PRO A 492 -20.90 -18.64 -9.17
CA PRO A 492 -21.52 -19.96 -9.14
C PRO A 492 -20.56 -21.09 -9.57
N ASP A 493 -19.45 -20.75 -10.24
CA ASP A 493 -18.42 -21.69 -10.67
C ASP A 493 -17.25 -21.81 -9.66
N SER A 494 -17.43 -21.29 -8.44
CA SER A 494 -16.45 -21.46 -7.33
C SER A 494 -16.50 -22.88 -6.76
N ASP A 495 -16.02 -23.85 -7.54
CA ASP A 495 -15.87 -25.26 -7.14
C ASP A 495 -14.38 -25.62 -6.96
N ASN A 496 -13.62 -24.71 -6.35
CA ASN A 496 -12.16 -24.85 -6.18
C ASN A 496 -11.77 -25.32 -4.77
N ILE A 497 -10.67 -26.08 -4.70
CA ILE A 497 -10.03 -26.52 -3.45
C ILE A 497 -9.64 -25.31 -2.57
N ILE A 498 -9.20 -24.21 -3.20
CA ILE A 498 -8.96 -22.87 -2.63
C ILE A 498 -9.30 -21.84 -3.73
N GLY A 499 -9.70 -20.62 -3.36
CA GLY A 499 -10.09 -19.58 -4.31
C GLY A 499 -11.59 -19.38 -4.25
N VAL A 500 -12.01 -18.71 -3.19
CA VAL A 500 -13.40 -18.49 -2.84
C VAL A 500 -13.96 -17.27 -3.58
N GLN A 501 -15.13 -17.42 -4.22
CA GLN A 501 -15.85 -16.35 -4.91
C GLN A 501 -14.97 -15.61 -5.95
N LEU A 502 -15.30 -14.37 -6.30
CA LEU A 502 -14.54 -13.53 -7.24
C LEU A 502 -14.10 -12.21 -6.56
N PRO A 503 -12.86 -12.10 -6.06
CA PRO A 503 -12.35 -10.86 -5.48
C PRO A 503 -12.14 -9.78 -6.55
N SER A 504 -12.58 -8.56 -6.28
CA SER A 504 -12.39 -7.40 -7.17
C SER A 504 -12.43 -6.06 -6.41
N ASP A 505 -11.72 -5.06 -6.95
CA ASP A 505 -11.70 -3.68 -6.46
C ASP A 505 -12.82 -2.81 -7.07
N PHE A 506 -13.65 -3.35 -7.97
CA PHE A 506 -14.68 -2.60 -8.70
C PHE A 506 -15.65 -1.86 -7.78
N ILE A 507 -15.92 -2.41 -6.60
CA ILE A 507 -16.78 -1.77 -5.61
C ILE A 507 -16.34 -0.35 -5.27
N TYR A 508 -15.03 -0.05 -5.29
CA TYR A 508 -14.51 1.28 -4.95
C TYR A 508 -14.76 2.31 -6.05
N GLY A 509 -15.10 1.87 -7.27
CA GLY A 509 -15.47 2.74 -8.38
C GLY A 509 -16.98 2.91 -8.59
N ASP A 510 -17.79 2.07 -7.95
CA ASP A 510 -19.26 2.08 -7.97
C ASP A 510 -19.78 3.14 -6.98
N ILE A 511 -20.81 3.92 -7.35
CA ILE A 511 -21.47 4.86 -6.43
C ILE A 511 -22.70 4.25 -5.75
N ASP A 512 -23.42 3.34 -6.43
CA ASP A 512 -24.77 2.94 -6.04
C ASP A 512 -24.98 1.42 -5.90
N PRO A 513 -24.06 0.69 -5.23
CA PRO A 513 -24.19 -0.75 -5.07
C PRO A 513 -25.51 -1.09 -4.37
N LYS A 514 -26.25 -2.07 -4.90
CA LYS A 514 -27.50 -2.51 -4.29
C LYS A 514 -27.20 -3.57 -3.23
N PRO A 515 -27.38 -3.32 -1.93
CA PRO A 515 -26.82 -4.19 -0.88
C PRO A 515 -27.28 -5.65 -0.91
N GLY A 516 -28.49 -5.93 -1.41
CA GLY A 516 -29.03 -7.30 -1.53
C GLY A 516 -28.76 -7.98 -2.87
N ASP A 517 -28.07 -7.32 -3.78
CA ASP A 517 -27.87 -7.72 -5.18
C ASP A 517 -26.72 -6.90 -5.77
N VAL A 518 -25.53 -6.98 -5.15
CA VAL A 518 -24.37 -6.10 -5.45
C VAL A 518 -23.79 -6.36 -6.85
N GLU A 519 -24.22 -7.45 -7.51
CA GLU A 519 -24.00 -7.71 -8.93
C GLU A 519 -24.87 -6.85 -9.86
N ASN A 520 -25.75 -6.01 -9.30
CA ASN A 520 -26.56 -5.04 -10.01
C ASN A 520 -26.57 -3.70 -9.25
N ASN A 521 -26.53 -2.59 -9.98
CA ASN A 521 -26.61 -1.28 -9.36
C ASN A 521 -28.07 -0.91 -9.03
N SER A 522 -28.24 0.10 -8.18
CA SER A 522 -29.57 0.59 -7.78
C SER A 522 -30.29 1.34 -8.90
N TYR A 523 -29.55 2.00 -9.80
CA TYR A 523 -30.10 2.86 -10.86
C TYR A 523 -30.03 2.28 -12.27
N THR A 524 -29.24 1.22 -12.50
CA THR A 524 -29.11 0.55 -13.79
C THR A 524 -29.43 -0.94 -13.72
N TYR A 525 -29.81 -1.53 -14.85
CA TYR A 525 -30.07 -2.98 -14.93
C TYR A 525 -28.79 -3.83 -14.97
N TRP A 526 -27.69 -3.26 -15.48
CA TRP A 526 -26.38 -3.89 -15.51
C TRP A 526 -25.41 -3.09 -14.65
N PRO A 527 -24.40 -3.73 -14.02
CA PRO A 527 -23.32 -3.03 -13.34
C PRO A 527 -22.78 -1.88 -14.16
N GLN A 528 -22.76 -0.71 -13.54
CA GLN A 528 -22.08 0.46 -14.07
C GLN A 528 -21.01 0.85 -13.07
N GLN A 529 -19.83 1.18 -13.59
CA GLN A 529 -18.74 1.70 -12.78
C GLN A 529 -18.59 3.17 -13.16
N GLU A 530 -18.95 4.09 -12.25
CA GLU A 530 -18.90 5.52 -12.52
C GLU A 530 -17.46 6.03 -12.51
N ASN A 531 -16.61 5.48 -11.64
CA ASN A 531 -15.25 5.97 -11.42
C ASN A 531 -14.20 4.92 -11.80
N ALA A 532 -13.12 5.34 -12.45
CA ALA A 532 -12.05 4.42 -12.83
C ALA A 532 -11.25 4.00 -11.59
N VAL A 533 -11.19 2.71 -11.30
CA VAL A 533 -10.40 2.16 -10.18
C VAL A 533 -9.21 1.35 -10.69
N GLY A 534 -8.06 1.49 -10.03
CA GLY A 534 -6.90 0.66 -10.29
C GLY A 534 -6.05 0.47 -9.04
N ARG A 535 -5.63 -0.77 -8.77
CA ARG A 535 -4.67 -1.05 -7.70
C ARG A 535 -3.24 -1.04 -8.24
N VAL A 536 -2.37 -0.29 -7.58
CA VAL A 536 -0.94 -0.22 -7.88
C VAL A 536 -0.24 -1.25 -6.99
N THR A 537 0.25 -2.34 -7.59
CA THR A 537 0.83 -3.48 -6.86
C THR A 537 2.28 -3.76 -7.27
N GLY A 538 3.00 -4.42 -6.36
CA GLY A 538 4.40 -4.85 -6.47
C GLY A 538 4.71 -5.78 -5.29
N TYR A 539 5.96 -6.23 -5.13
CA TYR A 539 6.33 -7.00 -3.93
C TYR A 539 6.39 -6.10 -2.68
N ASP A 540 6.80 -4.85 -2.85
CA ASP A 540 6.90 -3.84 -1.80
C ASP A 540 6.96 -2.43 -2.42
N ALA A 541 7.27 -1.41 -1.59
CA ALA A 541 7.42 -0.04 -2.05
C ALA A 541 8.54 0.16 -3.09
N GLU A 542 9.58 -0.68 -3.11
CA GLU A 542 10.66 -0.58 -4.08
C GLU A 542 10.13 -0.81 -5.50
N ASP A 543 9.43 -1.92 -5.70
CA ASP A 543 8.82 -2.28 -6.98
C ASP A 543 7.69 -1.31 -7.39
N CYS A 544 6.83 -0.95 -6.44
CA CYS A 544 5.77 0.02 -6.68
C CYS A 544 6.32 1.40 -7.08
N SER A 545 7.44 1.83 -6.50
CA SER A 545 8.06 3.11 -6.87
C SER A 545 8.55 3.12 -8.33
N ALA A 546 9.14 2.01 -8.79
CA ALA A 546 9.53 1.85 -10.19
C ALA A 546 8.31 1.80 -11.14
N LEU A 547 7.22 1.15 -10.72
CA LEU A 547 5.94 1.14 -11.45
C LEU A 547 5.33 2.54 -11.57
N ILE A 548 5.33 3.32 -10.50
CA ILE A 548 4.85 4.71 -10.53
C ILE A 548 5.75 5.56 -11.43
N ALA A 549 7.07 5.48 -11.24
CA ALA A 549 8.02 6.28 -12.01
C ALA A 549 7.96 5.96 -13.52
N ARG A 550 7.93 4.68 -13.92
CA ARG A 550 7.81 4.31 -15.35
C ARG A 550 6.48 4.77 -15.97
N THR A 551 5.44 4.95 -15.16
CA THR A 551 4.13 5.43 -15.62
C THR A 551 4.15 6.94 -15.82
N ILE A 552 4.64 7.69 -14.84
CA ILE A 552 4.77 9.15 -14.89
C ILE A 552 5.68 9.57 -16.05
N PHE A 553 6.83 8.91 -16.19
CA PHE A 553 7.85 9.24 -17.20
C PHE A 553 7.74 8.37 -18.46
N TYR A 554 6.59 7.70 -18.68
CA TYR A 554 6.41 6.74 -19.78
C TYR A 554 6.78 7.36 -21.13
N ASN A 555 6.26 8.55 -21.43
CA ASN A 555 6.50 9.22 -22.71
C ASN A 555 7.99 9.53 -22.95
N GLU A 556 8.70 10.01 -21.91
CA GLU A 556 10.14 10.29 -22.00
C GLU A 556 10.96 9.02 -22.22
N ILE A 557 10.59 7.93 -21.54
CA ILE A 557 11.22 6.62 -21.68
C ILE A 557 10.98 6.08 -23.10
N ILE A 558 9.73 6.01 -23.56
CA ILE A 558 9.39 5.35 -24.83
C ILE A 558 9.93 6.09 -26.06
N ASP A 559 10.17 7.39 -25.95
CA ASP A 559 10.69 8.21 -27.06
C ASP A 559 12.09 7.75 -27.48
N ALA A 560 12.87 7.18 -26.57
CA ALA A 560 14.18 6.59 -26.87
C ALA A 560 14.08 5.28 -27.70
N PHE A 561 12.93 4.62 -27.70
CA PHE A 561 12.78 3.29 -28.30
C PHE A 561 12.15 3.29 -29.71
N GLY A 562 11.71 4.46 -30.22
CA GLY A 562 11.25 4.62 -31.61
C GLY A 562 9.91 3.93 -31.92
N ASP A 563 9.82 3.23 -33.06
CA ASP A 563 8.56 2.68 -33.60
C ASP A 563 8.05 1.40 -32.91
N TRP A 564 8.81 0.83 -31.97
CA TRP A 564 8.41 -0.37 -31.22
C TRP A 564 6.99 -0.24 -30.62
N LYS A 565 6.62 0.96 -30.14
CA LYS A 565 5.32 1.28 -29.51
C LYS A 565 4.12 1.12 -30.45
N ASN A 566 4.37 0.98 -31.75
CA ASN A 566 3.35 0.76 -32.77
C ASN A 566 3.13 -0.74 -33.07
N ASN A 567 3.69 -1.65 -32.28
CA ASN A 567 3.48 -3.09 -32.42
C ASN A 567 2.59 -3.63 -31.30
N ALA A 568 1.80 -4.65 -31.62
CA ALA A 568 1.01 -5.40 -30.65
C ALA A 568 1.35 -6.90 -30.78
N THR A 569 1.53 -7.58 -29.65
CA THR A 569 1.64 -9.04 -29.63
C THR A 569 0.24 -9.61 -29.49
N VAL A 570 -0.18 -10.44 -30.45
CA VAL A 570 -1.42 -11.22 -30.36
C VAL A 570 -1.01 -12.67 -30.12
N GLN A 571 -1.13 -13.13 -28.88
CA GLN A 571 -1.01 -14.54 -28.54
C GLN A 571 -2.40 -15.17 -28.70
N THR A 572 -2.50 -16.18 -29.57
CA THR A 572 -3.75 -16.89 -29.90
C THR A 572 -3.78 -18.28 -29.33
#